data_AF-A0AAD7RV67-F1
#
_entry.id   AF-A0AAD7RV67-F1
#
_cell.length_a   1.000
_cell.length_b   1.000
_cell.length_c   1.000
_cell.angle_alpha   90.00
_cell.angle_beta   90.00
_cell.angle_gamma   90.00
#
_symmetry.space_group_name_H-M   'P 1'
#
loop_
_entity.id
_entity.type
_entity.pdbx_description
1 polymer ?
#
loop_
_entity_poly.entity_id
_entity_poly.type
_entity_poly.pdbx_seq_one_letter_code
_entity_poly.pdbx_strand_id
1 'polypeptide(L)'
;MNCAGGAVGQGREEDLPQSDGTCDACEPDEAQPATQMCRTCDFAFCAVHGDKHQRSTSHVLQPYSQLKEPAPGQGGGREEGAVGGGDGVAEAGETKAEGEGAGLALPLGGGRSRETVTVERLRCKVHGGQEGSLYCKNDEKIICVVCAVQGEHSRHEIITLREAYMWQKSKGGIDLLGSTQTMAKRITSKWTCPDTSTDQLESYVNVQFDELHRLVRLEEKRTLHLVDLKEAFLTAQAAEKIAEITLHTERLQEEMDSITQQLGALDQEEQEELELGAAPAPALPDIEARPRPDPRQDRPRDHGEGGSGSFMGHAP
;
A
#
# COMPACT_ATOMS: atom_id res chain seq x y z
N MET A 1 61.56 21.42 -19.75
CA MET A 1 61.00 20.63 -18.63
C MET A 1 59.52 20.42 -18.87
N ASN A 2 59.06 19.22 -18.51
CA ASN A 2 57.84 18.57 -18.96
C ASN A 2 56.52 19.21 -18.48
N CYS A 3 55.51 19.12 -19.34
CA CYS A 3 54.10 19.24 -19.02
C CYS A 3 53.62 17.99 -18.26
N ALA A 4 52.96 18.19 -17.13
CA ALA A 4 52.04 17.26 -16.47
C ALA A 4 50.83 18.12 -16.07
N GLY A 5 49.57 17.86 -16.44
CA GLY A 5 48.89 16.58 -16.41
C GLY A 5 47.96 16.58 -15.19
N GLY A 6 46.89 17.38 -15.23
CA GLY A 6 45.88 17.47 -14.17
C GLY A 6 44.49 17.18 -14.74
N ALA A 7 43.98 16.00 -14.41
CA ALA A 7 42.70 15.47 -14.88
C ALA A 7 41.51 16.29 -14.34
N VAL A 8 40.59 16.64 -15.24
CA VAL A 8 39.26 17.17 -14.90
C VAL A 8 38.42 16.00 -14.40
N GLY A 9 38.05 16.05 -13.12
CA GLY A 9 37.09 15.13 -12.52
C GLY A 9 35.71 15.31 -13.14
N GLN A 10 35.17 14.21 -13.65
CA GLN A 10 33.83 14.10 -14.23
C GLN A 10 32.77 14.45 -13.18
N GLY A 11 31.84 15.34 -13.56
CA GLY A 11 30.62 15.59 -12.80
C GLY A 11 29.81 14.30 -12.72
N ARG A 12 29.39 13.95 -11.51
CA ARG A 12 28.39 12.90 -11.29
C ARG A 12 27.10 13.36 -11.94
N GLU A 13 26.68 12.66 -12.98
CA GLU A 13 25.31 12.71 -13.48
C GLU A 13 24.37 12.42 -12.30
N GLU A 14 23.44 13.34 -12.13
CA GLU A 14 22.40 13.29 -11.13
C GLU A 14 21.50 12.10 -11.51
N ASP A 15 21.45 11.07 -10.65
CA ASP A 15 20.52 9.95 -10.74
C ASP A 15 19.09 10.48 -10.59
N LEU A 16 18.57 11.04 -11.69
CA LEU A 16 17.15 11.27 -11.89
C LEU A 16 16.49 9.89 -11.99
N PRO A 17 15.35 9.67 -11.30
CA PRO A 17 14.63 8.41 -11.41
C PRO A 17 14.28 8.18 -12.89
N GLN A 18 14.94 7.19 -13.49
CA GLN A 18 14.63 6.75 -14.83
C GLN A 18 13.21 6.19 -14.77
N SER A 19 12.27 6.85 -15.45
CA SER A 19 10.89 6.39 -15.55
C SER A 19 10.90 4.92 -15.96
N ASP A 20 10.30 4.06 -15.15
CA ASP A 20 10.36 2.60 -15.25
C ASP A 20 9.57 2.02 -16.44
N GLY A 21 9.08 2.90 -17.32
CA GLY A 21 8.29 2.54 -18.49
C GLY A 21 6.83 2.23 -18.18
N THR A 22 6.36 2.50 -16.96
CA THR A 22 4.96 2.31 -16.56
C THR A 22 4.21 3.65 -16.47
N CYS A 23 2.88 3.58 -16.43
CA CYS A 23 2.01 4.74 -16.32
C CYS A 23 1.97 5.28 -14.89
N ASP A 24 2.44 6.52 -14.70
CA ASP A 24 2.52 7.19 -13.38
C ASP A 24 1.16 7.47 -12.74
N ALA A 25 0.08 7.43 -13.51
CA ALA A 25 -1.29 7.67 -13.04
C ALA A 25 -2.08 6.41 -12.69
N CYS A 26 -1.52 5.22 -12.94
CA CYS A 26 -2.15 3.96 -12.56
C CYS A 26 -1.90 3.65 -11.08
N GLU A 27 -2.74 2.79 -10.51
CA GLU A 27 -2.45 2.22 -9.21
C GLU A 27 -1.19 1.33 -9.30
N PRO A 28 -0.35 1.28 -8.25
CA PRO A 28 0.95 0.59 -8.30
C PRO A 28 0.86 -0.89 -8.69
N ASP A 29 -0.20 -1.57 -8.24
CA ASP A 29 -0.42 -3.01 -8.50
C ASP A 29 -1.08 -3.28 -9.87
N GLU A 30 -1.58 -2.25 -10.55
CA GLU A 30 -2.28 -2.34 -11.84
C GLU A 30 -1.63 -1.46 -12.93
N ALA A 31 -0.37 -1.07 -12.71
CA ALA A 31 0.36 -0.15 -13.57
C ALA A 31 0.49 -0.69 -15.01
N GLN A 32 -0.16 0.02 -15.94
CA GLN A 32 -0.08 -0.29 -17.36
C GLN A 32 1.19 0.28 -17.98
N PRO A 33 1.72 -0.29 -19.07
CA PRO A 33 2.88 0.27 -19.74
C PRO A 33 2.60 1.68 -20.26
N ALA A 34 3.59 2.57 -20.14
CA ALA A 34 3.51 3.90 -20.68
C ALA A 34 3.62 3.87 -22.21
N THR A 35 2.66 4.48 -22.89
CA THR A 35 2.63 4.63 -24.35
C THR A 35 2.77 6.08 -24.77
N GLN A 36 2.57 7.02 -23.84
CA GLN A 36 2.58 8.46 -24.07
C GLN A 36 3.34 9.17 -22.94
N MET A 37 4.00 10.28 -23.23
CA MET A 37 4.61 11.17 -22.23
C MET A 37 4.15 12.61 -22.43
N CYS A 38 3.89 13.30 -21.33
CA CYS A 38 3.72 14.75 -21.32
C CYS A 38 5.05 15.40 -20.96
N ARG A 39 5.71 16.06 -21.91
CA ARG A 39 6.95 16.80 -21.61
C ARG A 39 6.74 18.05 -20.76
N THR A 40 5.49 18.54 -20.68
CA THR A 40 5.16 19.70 -19.83
C THR A 40 5.04 19.30 -18.37
N CYS A 41 4.56 18.09 -18.08
CA CYS A 41 4.39 17.59 -16.72
C CYS A 41 5.41 16.53 -16.32
N ASP A 42 6.24 16.11 -17.27
CA ASP A 42 7.24 15.04 -17.15
C ASP A 42 6.69 13.72 -16.61
N PHE A 43 5.47 13.38 -17.05
CA PHE A 43 4.78 12.14 -16.67
C PHE A 43 4.56 11.23 -17.87
N ALA A 44 4.70 9.94 -17.64
CA ALA A 44 4.42 8.85 -18.54
C ALA A 44 3.01 8.29 -18.27
N PHE A 45 2.25 8.08 -19.34
CA PHE A 45 0.85 7.66 -19.28
C PHE A 45 0.60 6.45 -20.18
N CYS A 46 -0.28 5.56 -19.75
CA CYS A 46 -0.97 4.63 -20.63
C CYS A 46 -2.01 5.39 -21.49
N ALA A 47 -2.54 4.73 -22.52
CA ALA A 47 -3.49 5.39 -23.44
C ALA A 47 -4.70 6.01 -22.72
N VAL A 48 -5.28 5.31 -21.73
CA VAL A 48 -6.49 5.78 -21.02
C VAL A 48 -6.21 7.04 -20.21
N HIS A 49 -5.11 7.05 -19.45
CA HIS A 49 -4.75 8.19 -18.62
C HIS A 49 -4.17 9.36 -19.43
N GLY A 50 -3.48 9.07 -20.52
CA GLY A 50 -3.00 10.08 -21.46
C GLY A 50 -4.15 10.82 -22.14
N ASP A 51 -5.15 10.09 -22.63
CA ASP A 51 -6.32 10.71 -23.23
C ASP A 51 -7.11 11.55 -22.21
N LYS A 52 -7.20 11.11 -20.96
CA LYS A 52 -7.81 11.90 -19.88
C LYS A 52 -7.03 13.17 -19.61
N HIS A 53 -5.70 13.08 -19.59
CA HIS A 53 -4.80 14.22 -19.42
C HIS A 53 -4.94 15.26 -20.54
N GLN A 54 -5.04 14.84 -21.80
CA GLN A 54 -5.26 15.75 -22.93
C GLN A 54 -6.65 16.40 -22.94
N ARG A 55 -7.65 15.74 -22.34
CA ARG A 55 -8.99 16.33 -22.18
C ARG A 55 -9.06 17.35 -21.05
N SER A 56 -8.28 17.14 -19.98
CA SER A 56 -8.26 18.04 -18.82
C SER A 56 -7.22 19.15 -18.93
N THR A 57 -6.22 18.99 -19.80
CA THR A 57 -5.14 19.96 -20.02
C THR A 57 -4.96 20.22 -21.50
N SER A 58 -4.50 21.43 -21.87
CA SER A 58 -4.13 21.74 -23.26
C SER A 58 -2.74 21.22 -23.62
N HIS A 59 -2.21 20.24 -22.89
CA HIS A 59 -0.87 19.71 -23.10
C HIS A 59 -0.88 18.63 -24.18
N VAL A 60 0.14 18.66 -25.04
CA VAL A 60 0.32 17.69 -26.11
C VAL A 60 1.15 16.53 -25.59
N LEU A 61 0.64 15.30 -25.74
CA LEU A 61 1.40 14.09 -25.42
C LEU A 61 2.21 13.63 -26.63
N GLN A 62 3.40 13.12 -26.36
CA GLN A 62 4.26 12.49 -27.37
C GLN A 62 4.36 10.99 -27.13
N PRO A 63 4.56 10.18 -28.18
CA PRO A 63 4.77 8.74 -28.02
C PRO A 63 5.94 8.46 -27.07
N TYR A 64 5.71 7.59 -26.10
CA TYR A 64 6.72 7.16 -25.15
C TYR A 64 7.69 6.23 -25.87
N SER A 65 8.89 6.73 -26.19
CA SER A 65 9.93 5.94 -26.85
C SER A 65 10.88 5.41 -25.77
N GLN A 66 10.67 4.17 -25.36
CA GLN A 66 11.68 3.45 -24.59
C GLN A 66 12.94 3.35 -25.45
N LEU A 67 14.03 4.00 -25.03
CA LEU A 67 15.36 3.66 -25.52
C LEU A 67 15.62 2.22 -25.07
N LYS A 68 15.46 1.31 -26.02
CA LYS A 68 15.70 -0.12 -25.85
C LYS A 68 17.20 -0.33 -25.60
N GLU A 69 17.59 -0.51 -24.33
CA GLU A 69 18.90 -1.06 -23.99
C GLU A 69 19.04 -2.44 -24.67
N PRO A 70 20.15 -2.72 -25.37
CA PRO A 70 20.27 -3.91 -26.21
C PRO A 70 20.49 -5.17 -25.36
N ALA A 71 19.62 -6.16 -25.53
CA ALA A 71 19.85 -7.51 -25.04
C ALA A 71 21.11 -8.14 -25.71
N PRO A 72 21.92 -8.93 -24.98
CA PRO A 72 23.12 -9.52 -25.54
C PRO A 72 22.78 -10.70 -26.45
N GLY A 73 23.07 -10.53 -27.74
CA GLY A 73 23.61 -11.58 -28.61
C GLY A 73 22.68 -12.70 -29.05
N GLN A 74 22.21 -12.62 -30.30
CA GLN A 74 22.36 -13.70 -31.28
C GLN A 74 22.08 -13.15 -32.69
N GLY A 75 23.02 -13.40 -33.61
CA GLY A 75 23.09 -12.71 -34.90
C GLY A 75 22.28 -13.33 -36.02
N GLY A 76 22.29 -12.62 -37.16
CA GLY A 76 22.08 -13.16 -38.49
C GLY A 76 21.04 -12.44 -39.34
N GLY A 77 21.48 -11.76 -40.41
CA GLY A 77 20.76 -11.72 -41.69
C GLY A 77 19.98 -10.45 -42.08
N ARG A 78 20.67 -9.57 -42.83
CA ARG A 78 20.24 -8.85 -44.08
C ARG A 78 19.06 -9.52 -44.85
N GLU A 79 18.12 -8.89 -45.58
CA GLU A 79 18.07 -7.66 -46.44
C GLU A 79 16.64 -7.09 -46.62
N GLU A 80 16.60 -5.80 -46.94
CA GLU A 80 15.73 -4.97 -47.83
C GLU A 80 14.29 -5.36 -48.25
N GLY A 81 13.39 -4.36 -48.31
CA GLY A 81 12.30 -4.34 -49.32
C GLY A 81 10.99 -3.61 -48.99
N ALA A 82 10.89 -2.33 -49.35
CA ALA A 82 9.78 -1.62 -50.01
C ALA A 82 8.28 -1.85 -49.68
N VAL A 83 7.62 -0.72 -49.35
CA VAL A 83 6.35 -0.14 -49.91
C VAL A 83 5.00 -0.86 -49.69
N GLY A 84 4.01 -0.06 -49.25
CA GLY A 84 2.66 -0.05 -49.86
C GLY A 84 1.51 -0.25 -48.88
N GLY A 85 0.54 0.67 -48.90
CA GLY A 85 -0.62 0.70 -48.01
C GLY A 85 -1.80 -0.16 -48.46
N GLY A 86 -2.91 -0.03 -47.75
CA GLY A 86 -4.19 -0.61 -48.14
C GLY A 86 -5.10 -0.92 -46.96
N ASP A 87 -6.18 -0.15 -46.86
CA ASP A 87 -7.38 -0.40 -46.07
C ASP A 87 -7.94 -1.82 -46.23
N GLY A 88 -8.52 -2.35 -45.16
CA GLY A 88 -9.22 -3.64 -45.21
C GLY A 88 -9.93 -3.96 -43.91
N VAL A 89 -11.20 -3.56 -43.84
CA VAL A 89 -12.19 -3.96 -42.83
C VAL A 89 -12.51 -5.44 -42.98
N ALA A 90 -12.49 -6.21 -41.89
CA ALA A 90 -13.32 -7.42 -41.74
C ALA A 90 -13.46 -7.81 -40.26
N GLU A 91 -14.63 -7.54 -39.72
CA GLU A 91 -15.26 -8.24 -38.61
C GLU A 91 -15.35 -9.75 -38.89
N ALA A 92 -15.11 -10.57 -37.86
CA ALA A 92 -16.02 -11.63 -37.38
C ALA A 92 -15.26 -12.65 -36.53
N GLY A 93 -15.92 -13.11 -35.47
CA GLY A 93 -15.81 -14.52 -35.08
C GLY A 93 -15.50 -14.77 -33.62
N GLU A 94 -16.55 -14.72 -32.80
CA GLU A 94 -16.60 -15.43 -31.52
C GLU A 94 -16.37 -16.94 -31.75
N THR A 95 -15.51 -17.56 -30.94
CA THR A 95 -15.67 -18.98 -30.59
C THR A 95 -15.32 -19.22 -29.12
N LYS A 96 -16.23 -19.94 -28.48
CA LYS A 96 -16.20 -20.42 -27.09
C LYS A 96 -15.41 -21.73 -27.04
N ALA A 97 -14.55 -21.91 -26.04
CA ALA A 97 -14.05 -23.23 -25.65
C ALA A 97 -13.81 -23.26 -24.14
N GLU A 98 -14.53 -24.16 -23.47
CA GLU A 98 -14.28 -24.60 -22.10
C GLU A 98 -13.12 -25.62 -22.09
N GLY A 99 -12.36 -25.67 -21.00
CA GLY A 99 -11.31 -26.66 -20.78
C GLY A 99 -10.79 -26.60 -19.34
N GLU A 100 -10.99 -27.71 -18.63
CA GLU A 100 -10.72 -27.93 -17.20
C GLU A 100 -9.22 -28.01 -16.84
N GLY A 101 -8.91 -27.60 -15.59
CA GLY A 101 -8.09 -28.37 -14.65
C GLY A 101 -6.56 -28.48 -14.88
N ALA A 102 -5.78 -27.71 -14.12
CA ALA A 102 -4.47 -28.14 -13.64
C ALA A 102 -4.12 -27.42 -12.34
N GLY A 103 -3.84 -28.20 -11.29
CA GLY A 103 -3.58 -27.74 -9.94
C GLY A 103 -2.33 -26.88 -9.79
N LEU A 104 -2.45 -25.84 -8.96
CA LEU A 104 -1.32 -25.02 -8.54
C LEU A 104 -0.70 -25.62 -7.29
N ALA A 105 0.40 -26.35 -7.47
CA ALA A 105 1.36 -26.59 -6.41
C ALA A 105 2.11 -25.28 -6.16
N LEU A 106 1.92 -24.68 -4.98
CA LEU A 106 2.69 -23.52 -4.55
C LEU A 106 4.04 -23.99 -3.98
N PRO A 107 5.19 -23.52 -4.48
CA PRO A 107 6.46 -23.78 -3.84
C PRO A 107 6.57 -22.93 -2.57
N LEU A 108 6.62 -23.62 -1.43
CA LEU A 108 7.11 -23.09 -0.17
C LEU A 108 8.61 -22.79 -0.32
N GLY A 109 9.01 -21.52 -0.22
CA GLY A 109 10.42 -21.17 -0.22
C GLY A 109 10.71 -19.71 -0.52
N GLY A 110 10.68 -18.87 0.51
CA GLY A 110 11.22 -17.51 0.45
C GLY A 110 10.89 -16.80 1.74
N GLY A 111 11.89 -16.62 2.60
CA GLY A 111 11.76 -15.82 3.82
C GLY A 111 11.30 -14.42 3.44
N ARG A 112 9.99 -14.18 3.49
CA ARG A 112 9.42 -12.85 3.42
C ARG A 112 9.98 -12.12 4.62
N SER A 113 10.95 -11.24 4.37
CA SER A 113 11.15 -10.08 5.21
C SER A 113 9.74 -9.52 5.42
N ARG A 114 9.22 -9.61 6.64
CA ARG A 114 7.94 -9.01 7.00
C ARG A 114 8.05 -7.55 6.59
N GLU A 115 7.45 -7.22 5.44
CA GLU A 115 7.51 -5.87 4.89
C GLU A 115 6.58 -5.03 5.76
N THR A 116 7.16 -4.52 6.85
CA THR A 116 6.46 -3.66 7.80
C THR A 116 6.16 -2.36 7.08
N VAL A 117 4.88 -1.97 7.07
CA VAL A 117 4.44 -0.69 6.52
C VAL A 117 5.13 0.43 7.28
N THR A 118 6.13 1.05 6.65
CA THR A 118 6.97 2.07 7.24
C THR A 118 7.12 3.22 6.27
N VAL A 119 7.15 4.45 6.79
CA VAL A 119 7.41 5.62 5.96
C VAL A 119 8.93 5.82 5.89
N GLU A 120 9.53 5.66 4.72
CA GLU A 120 10.97 5.71 4.53
C GLU A 120 11.58 7.04 5.02
N ARG A 121 10.88 8.16 4.82
CA ARG A 121 11.33 9.49 5.30
C ARG A 121 11.50 9.59 6.82
N LEU A 122 10.83 8.72 7.58
CA LEU A 122 10.87 8.69 9.05
C LEU A 122 12.02 7.83 9.59
N ARG A 123 12.75 7.14 8.71
CA ARG A 123 13.89 6.33 9.11
C ARG A 123 15.06 7.19 9.56
N CYS A 124 15.68 6.78 10.65
CA CYS A 124 16.83 7.45 11.21
C CYS A 124 18.05 7.29 10.30
N LYS A 125 18.62 8.42 9.89
CA LYS A 125 19.82 8.46 9.04
C LYS A 125 21.12 8.08 9.77
N VAL A 126 21.13 8.20 11.10
CA VAL A 126 22.33 7.95 11.93
C VAL A 126 22.41 6.50 12.40
N HIS A 127 21.27 5.88 12.67
CA HIS A 127 21.20 4.53 13.23
C HIS A 127 20.72 3.52 12.18
N GLY A 128 21.36 3.48 11.02
CA GLY A 128 21.14 2.42 10.02
C GLY A 128 19.69 2.23 9.56
N GLY A 129 18.92 3.31 9.42
CA GLY A 129 17.55 3.25 8.92
C GLY A 129 16.50 2.78 9.94
N GLN A 130 16.85 2.74 11.24
CA GLN A 130 15.89 2.42 12.32
C GLN A 130 14.68 3.35 12.29
N GLU A 131 13.50 2.79 12.56
CA GLU A 131 12.24 3.53 12.49
C GLU A 131 12.18 4.69 13.49
N GLY A 132 11.73 5.85 13.01
CA GLY A 132 11.45 7.01 13.83
C GLY A 132 10.10 6.87 14.52
N SER A 133 10.09 6.36 15.75
CA SER A 133 8.88 6.11 16.54
C SER A 133 8.68 7.06 17.72
N LEU A 134 9.67 7.92 18.01
CA LEU A 134 9.66 8.84 19.14
C LEU A 134 9.84 10.29 18.67
N TYR A 135 9.53 11.23 19.55
CA TYR A 135 9.68 12.65 19.29
C TYR A 135 10.47 13.36 20.37
N CYS A 136 11.47 14.14 19.98
CA CYS A 136 12.22 15.00 20.87
C CYS A 136 11.64 16.41 20.89
N LYS A 137 11.18 16.89 22.05
CA LYS A 137 10.64 18.26 22.19
C LYS A 137 11.69 19.35 22.02
N ASN A 138 12.91 19.12 22.52
CA ASN A 138 13.98 20.11 22.47
C ASN A 138 14.41 20.44 21.02
N ASP A 139 14.60 19.41 20.21
CA ASP A 139 15.03 19.56 18.80
C ASP A 139 13.86 19.64 17.82
N GLU A 140 12.63 19.46 18.29
CA GLU A 140 11.39 19.38 17.52
C GLU A 140 11.46 18.40 16.33
N LYS A 141 11.94 17.17 16.58
CA LYS A 141 12.20 16.17 15.54
C LYS A 141 11.72 14.77 15.93
N ILE A 142 11.30 14.02 14.91
CA ILE A 142 11.08 12.58 15.00
C ILE A 142 12.45 11.89 15.07
N ILE A 143 12.60 10.95 16.01
CA ILE A 143 13.84 10.23 16.28
C ILE A 143 13.55 8.73 16.47
N CYS A 144 14.56 7.88 16.25
CA CYS A 144 14.46 6.47 16.59
C CYS A 144 14.75 6.23 18.07
N VAL A 145 14.46 5.01 18.54
CA VAL A 145 14.75 4.60 19.92
C VAL A 145 16.23 4.73 20.29
N VAL A 146 17.15 4.45 19.36
CA VAL A 146 18.60 4.53 19.61
C VAL A 146 19.04 5.97 19.87
N CYS A 147 18.52 6.92 19.08
CA CYS A 147 18.73 8.36 19.31
C CYS A 147 18.32 8.77 20.74
N ALA A 148 17.20 8.24 21.22
CA ALA A 148 16.62 8.58 22.51
C ALA A 148 17.36 7.96 23.71
N VAL A 149 18.02 6.81 23.54
CA VAL A 149 18.67 6.11 24.67
C VAL A 149 20.18 6.30 24.72
N GLN A 150 20.84 6.35 23.57
CA GLN A 150 22.31 6.37 23.46
C GLN A 150 22.82 7.52 22.57
N GLY A 151 21.93 8.20 21.85
CA GLY A 151 22.29 9.30 20.96
C GLY A 151 22.26 10.68 21.61
N GLU A 152 22.30 11.70 20.75
CA GLU A 152 22.33 13.13 21.12
C GLU A 152 21.06 13.59 21.84
N HIS A 153 19.97 12.82 21.77
CA HIS A 153 18.68 13.15 22.38
C HIS A 153 18.47 12.46 23.74
N SER A 154 19.47 11.75 24.28
CA SER A 154 19.36 10.97 25.52
C SER A 154 19.04 11.77 26.79
N ARG A 155 19.20 13.10 26.75
CA ARG A 155 18.90 14.01 27.85
C ARG A 155 17.73 14.96 27.56
N HIS A 156 17.06 14.78 26.43
CA HIS A 156 15.96 15.64 26.01
C HIS A 156 14.62 15.07 26.46
N GLU A 157 13.59 15.92 26.48
CA GLU A 157 12.24 15.47 26.78
C GLU A 157 11.68 14.71 25.57
N ILE A 158 11.57 13.39 25.72
CA ILE A 158 11.09 12.48 24.68
C ILE A 158 9.64 12.09 24.97
N ILE A 159 8.80 12.17 23.94
CA ILE A 159 7.38 11.81 23.99
C ILE A 159 7.01 10.93 22.80
N THR A 160 5.84 10.31 22.84
CA THR A 160 5.30 9.55 21.71
C THR A 160 4.88 10.46 20.56
N LEU A 161 4.80 9.93 19.34
CA LEU A 161 4.35 10.69 18.15
C LEU A 161 2.94 11.26 18.30
N ARG A 162 2.04 10.50 18.95
CA ARG A 162 0.67 10.96 19.22
C ARG A 162 0.64 12.14 20.18
N GLU A 163 1.41 12.08 21.26
CA GLU A 163 1.55 13.21 22.20
C GLU A 163 2.17 14.42 21.51
N ALA A 164 3.17 14.20 20.64
CA ALA A 164 3.83 15.27 19.90
C ALA A 164 2.86 15.99 18.96
N TYR A 165 2.01 15.25 18.24
CA TYR A 165 0.96 15.83 17.41
C TYR A 165 0.02 16.71 18.24
N MET A 166 -0.46 16.21 19.39
CA MET A 166 -1.36 16.97 20.26
C MET A 166 -0.69 18.22 20.84
N TRP A 167 0.58 18.10 21.24
CA TRP A 167 1.38 19.21 21.76
C TRP A 167 1.64 20.28 20.69
N GLN A 168 1.98 19.89 19.45
CA GLN A 168 2.21 20.87 18.39
C GLN A 168 0.91 21.53 17.92
N LYS A 169 -0.19 20.77 17.94
CA LYS A 169 -1.52 21.29 17.60
C LYS A 169 -2.00 22.35 18.60
N SER A 170 -1.64 22.22 19.88
CA SER A 170 -2.08 23.15 20.93
C SER A 170 -1.36 24.51 20.91
N LYS A 171 -0.20 24.64 20.28
CA LYS A 171 0.59 25.89 20.24
C LYS A 171 -0.08 27.07 19.49
N GLY A 172 -1.20 26.86 18.80
CA GLY A 172 -1.82 27.86 17.93
C GLY A 172 -1.00 28.11 16.65
N GLY A 173 -1.68 28.51 15.58
CA GLY A 173 -1.03 28.92 14.33
C GLY A 173 -0.85 30.43 14.24
N ILE A 174 -0.07 30.87 13.26
CA ILE A 174 0.08 32.29 12.92
C ILE A 174 -1.18 32.76 12.19
N ASP A 175 -1.80 33.84 12.68
CA ASP A 175 -2.89 34.50 11.98
C ASP A 175 -2.34 35.31 10.78
N LEU A 176 -2.20 34.65 9.64
CA LEU A 176 -1.72 35.25 8.40
C LEU A 176 -2.68 36.33 7.88
N LEU A 177 -3.99 36.17 8.11
CA LEU A 177 -4.98 37.16 7.68
C LEU A 177 -4.83 38.45 8.49
N GLY A 178 -4.79 38.34 9.82
CA GLY A 178 -4.54 39.49 10.71
C GLY A 178 -3.17 40.13 10.48
N SER A 179 -2.15 39.32 10.19
CA SER A 179 -0.81 39.81 9.83
C SER A 179 -0.83 40.61 8.54
N THR A 180 -1.51 40.12 7.50
CA THR A 180 -1.67 40.81 6.21
C THR A 180 -2.45 42.12 6.37
N GLN A 181 -3.52 42.13 7.16
CA GLN A 181 -4.27 43.36 7.45
C GLN A 181 -3.42 44.37 8.22
N THR A 182 -2.63 43.91 9.18
CA THR A 182 -1.71 44.78 9.95
C THR A 182 -0.63 45.37 9.05
N MET A 183 -0.05 44.56 8.17
CA MET A 183 0.90 44.99 7.15
C MET A 183 0.28 46.06 6.23
N ALA A 184 -0.91 45.83 5.70
CA ALA A 184 -1.61 46.79 4.85
C ALA A 184 -1.81 48.13 5.56
N LYS A 185 -2.28 48.13 6.82
CA LYS A 185 -2.43 49.35 7.63
C LYS A 185 -1.10 50.10 7.80
N ARG A 186 0.00 49.37 8.05
CA ARG A 186 1.35 49.94 8.20
C ARG A 186 1.85 50.59 6.91
N ILE A 187 1.62 49.94 5.77
CA ILE A 187 1.98 50.47 4.45
C ILE A 187 1.16 51.73 4.14
N THR A 188 -0.17 51.69 4.30
CA THR A 188 -1.05 52.83 4.08
C THR A 188 -0.68 54.02 4.97
N SER A 189 -0.35 53.77 6.24
CA SER A 189 0.08 54.82 7.15
C SER A 189 1.38 55.48 6.68
N LYS A 190 2.35 54.69 6.21
CA LYS A 190 3.65 55.21 5.73
C LYS A 190 3.51 55.96 4.40
N TRP A 191 2.63 55.49 3.53
CA TRP A 191 2.31 56.12 2.25
C TRP A 191 1.72 57.53 2.41
N THR A 192 0.99 57.77 3.50
CA THR A 192 0.33 59.06 3.76
C THR A 192 1.28 60.11 4.35
N CYS A 193 2.53 59.75 4.67
CA CYS A 193 3.52 60.66 5.25
C CYS A 193 4.22 61.50 4.15
N PRO A 194 4.11 62.85 4.17
CA PRO A 194 4.67 63.73 3.14
C PRO A 194 6.19 63.68 3.00
N ASP A 195 6.90 63.28 4.07
CA ASP A 195 8.36 63.32 4.15
C ASP A 195 9.05 62.07 3.58
N THR A 196 8.27 61.10 3.06
CA THR A 196 8.82 59.83 2.58
C THR A 196 9.14 59.91 1.09
N SER A 197 10.42 59.77 0.73
CA SER A 197 10.81 59.61 -0.68
C SER A 197 10.31 58.27 -1.25
N THR A 198 10.22 58.18 -2.59
CA THR A 198 9.83 56.95 -3.30
C THR A 198 10.68 55.75 -2.91
N ASP A 199 12.01 55.93 -2.87
CA ASP A 199 12.96 54.84 -2.65
C ASP A 199 12.88 54.33 -1.20
N GLN A 200 12.69 55.23 -0.25
CA GLN A 200 12.47 54.87 1.16
C GLN A 200 11.15 54.12 1.35
N LEU A 201 10.11 54.49 0.60
CA LEU A 201 8.81 53.83 0.67
C LEU A 201 8.86 52.44 0.04
N GLU A 202 9.52 52.29 -1.11
CA GLU A 202 9.76 50.99 -1.75
C GLU A 202 10.53 50.06 -0.81
N SER A 203 11.66 50.53 -0.25
CA SER A 203 12.44 49.75 0.72
C SER A 203 11.60 49.33 1.93
N TYR A 204 10.79 50.24 2.48
CA TYR A 204 9.90 49.93 3.59
C TYR A 204 8.85 48.87 3.24
N VAL A 205 8.22 49.00 2.07
CA VAL A 205 7.22 48.04 1.58
C VAL A 205 7.85 46.66 1.39
N ASN A 206 9.03 46.57 0.78
CA ASN A 206 9.75 45.31 0.61
C ASN A 206 10.03 44.63 1.96
N VAL A 207 10.48 45.39 2.97
CA VAL A 207 10.69 44.85 4.34
C VAL A 207 9.38 44.35 4.96
N GLN A 208 8.25 45.03 4.71
CA GLN A 208 6.94 44.56 5.19
C GLN A 208 6.54 43.22 4.55
N PHE A 209 6.78 43.07 3.24
CA PHE A 209 6.53 41.82 2.52
C PHE A 209 7.49 40.70 2.93
N ASP A 210 8.76 40.99 3.16
CA ASP A 210 9.75 40.02 3.63
C ASP A 210 9.34 39.42 4.98
N GLU A 211 8.84 40.24 5.90
CA GLU A 211 8.32 39.76 7.18
C GLU A 211 7.06 38.90 6.99
N LEU A 212 6.15 39.29 6.09
CA LEU A 212 4.97 38.46 5.79
C LEU A 212 5.38 37.11 5.18
N HIS A 213 6.33 37.09 4.23
CA HIS A 213 6.87 35.87 3.67
C HIS A 213 7.50 34.98 4.75
N ARG A 214 8.24 35.57 5.70
CA ARG A 214 8.81 34.85 6.85
C ARG A 214 7.71 34.17 7.67
N LEU A 215 6.62 34.88 7.96
CA LEU A 215 5.47 34.33 8.69
C LEU A 215 4.79 33.18 7.93
N VAL A 216 4.59 33.33 6.62
CA VAL A 216 4.03 32.27 5.76
C VAL A 216 4.90 31.02 5.80
N ARG A 217 6.22 31.15 5.66
CA ARG A 217 7.15 30.01 5.72
C ARG A 217 7.15 29.31 7.07
N LEU A 218 7.00 30.06 8.17
CA LEU A 218 6.88 29.48 9.51
C LEU A 218 5.59 28.67 9.67
N GLU A 219 4.46 29.18 9.18
CA GLU A 219 3.18 28.46 9.26
C GLU A 219 3.15 27.25 8.33
N GLU A 220 3.75 27.35 7.14
CA GLU A 220 3.99 26.23 6.21
C GLU A 220 4.78 25.13 6.92
N LYS A 221 5.94 25.47 7.50
CA LYS A 221 6.77 24.51 8.23
C LYS A 221 6.02 23.86 9.40
N ARG A 222 5.25 24.64 10.15
CA ARG A 222 4.42 24.14 11.26
C ARG A 222 3.37 23.14 10.76
N THR A 223 2.70 23.46 9.65
CA THR A 223 1.64 22.63 9.07
C THR A 223 2.22 21.33 8.52
N LEU A 224 3.33 21.39 7.80
CA LEU A 224 4.05 20.21 7.31
C LEU A 224 4.44 19.29 8.47
N HIS A 225 5.03 19.85 9.53
CA HIS A 225 5.41 19.08 10.72
C HIS A 225 4.22 18.38 11.39
N LEU A 226 3.06 19.05 11.45
CA LEU A 226 1.82 18.45 11.97
C LEU A 226 1.34 17.29 11.09
N VAL A 227 1.44 17.42 9.77
CA VAL A 227 1.09 16.36 8.82
C VAL A 227 2.05 15.18 8.97
N ASP A 228 3.36 15.42 9.02
CA ASP A 228 4.38 14.39 9.24
C ASP A 228 4.14 13.62 10.54
N LEU A 229 3.87 14.33 11.65
CA LEU A 229 3.53 13.68 12.92
C LEU A 229 2.25 12.84 12.82
N LYS A 230 1.22 13.38 12.16
CA LYS A 230 -0.07 12.70 12.00
C LYS A 230 0.08 11.42 11.19
N GLU A 231 0.80 11.49 10.10
CA GLU A 231 1.11 10.33 9.28
C GLU A 231 1.94 9.31 10.05
N ALA A 232 3.02 9.75 10.70
CA ALA A 232 3.92 8.87 11.43
C ALA A 232 3.20 7.97 12.44
N PHE A 233 2.31 8.55 13.27
CA PHE A 233 1.59 7.74 14.26
C PHE A 233 0.47 6.89 13.64
N LEU A 234 -0.18 7.34 12.56
CA LEU A 234 -1.22 6.55 11.89
C LEU A 234 -0.60 5.36 11.15
N THR A 235 0.54 5.55 10.51
CA THR A 235 1.29 4.47 9.85
C THR A 235 1.78 3.45 10.88
N ALA A 236 2.31 3.90 12.02
CA ALA A 236 2.68 2.99 13.11
C ALA A 236 1.48 2.19 13.63
N GLN A 237 0.32 2.82 13.81
CA GLN A 237 -0.92 2.15 14.21
C GLN A 237 -1.40 1.14 13.16
N ALA A 238 -1.28 1.47 11.87
CA ALA A 238 -1.64 0.55 10.79
C ALA A 238 -0.70 -0.67 10.76
N ALA A 239 0.61 -0.46 10.90
CA ALA A 239 1.59 -1.55 10.98
C ALA A 239 1.31 -2.49 12.17
N GLU A 240 0.95 -1.94 13.34
CA GLU A 240 0.55 -2.73 14.51
C GLU A 240 -0.68 -3.61 14.20
N LYS A 241 -1.71 -3.02 13.57
CA LYS A 241 -2.93 -3.76 13.21
C LYS A 241 -2.68 -4.83 12.16
N ILE A 242 -1.82 -4.57 11.18
CA ILE A 242 -1.42 -5.56 10.18
C ILE A 242 -0.68 -6.72 10.86
N ALA A 243 0.24 -6.42 11.79
CA ALA A 243 0.95 -7.46 12.53
C ALA A 243 -0.01 -8.31 13.39
N GLU A 244 -1.00 -7.69 14.04
CA GLU A 244 -2.03 -8.39 14.81
C GLU A 244 -2.87 -9.33 13.93
N ILE A 245 -3.34 -8.84 12.78
CA ILE A 245 -4.09 -9.65 11.80
C ILE A 245 -3.22 -10.82 11.31
N THR A 246 -1.97 -10.55 10.97
CA THR A 246 -1.03 -11.58 10.47
C THR A 246 -0.88 -12.71 11.50
N LEU A 247 -0.70 -12.38 12.79
CA LEU A 247 -0.61 -13.38 13.85
C LEU A 247 -1.91 -14.19 14.01
N HIS A 248 -3.06 -13.54 13.88
CA HIS A 248 -4.35 -14.24 13.96
C HIS A 248 -4.54 -15.19 12.77
N THR A 249 -4.18 -14.76 11.56
CA THR A 249 -4.23 -15.59 10.35
C THR A 249 -3.29 -16.79 10.45
N GLU A 250 -2.07 -16.60 10.95
CA GLU A 250 -1.11 -17.69 11.21
C GLU A 250 -1.70 -18.74 12.16
N ARG A 251 -2.34 -18.31 13.25
CA ARG A 251 -3.01 -19.24 14.19
C ARG A 251 -4.16 -20.01 13.53
N LEU A 252 -5.01 -19.34 12.77
CA LEU A 252 -6.10 -20.02 12.05
C LEU A 252 -5.58 -21.05 11.04
N GLN A 253 -4.46 -20.74 10.38
CA GLN A 253 -3.81 -21.65 9.46
C GLN A 253 -3.28 -22.89 10.19
N GLU A 254 -2.62 -22.72 11.35
CA GLU A 254 -2.16 -23.83 12.20
C GLU A 254 -3.32 -24.71 12.68
N GLU A 255 -4.45 -24.11 13.09
CA GLU A 255 -5.65 -24.84 13.49
C GLU A 255 -6.25 -25.63 12.32
N MET A 256 -6.34 -25.03 11.13
CA MET A 256 -6.80 -25.70 9.92
C MET A 256 -5.90 -26.89 9.56
N ASP A 257 -4.58 -26.70 9.57
CA ASP A 257 -3.61 -27.75 9.26
C ASP A 257 -3.67 -28.89 10.29
N SER A 258 -3.93 -28.57 11.57
CA SER A 258 -4.16 -29.57 12.62
C SER A 258 -5.44 -30.38 12.37
N ILE A 259 -6.54 -29.72 12.00
CA ILE A 259 -7.81 -30.40 11.69
C ILE A 259 -7.64 -31.29 10.46
N THR A 260 -6.98 -30.80 9.41
CA THR A 260 -6.72 -31.59 8.19
C THR A 260 -5.88 -32.82 8.48
N GLN A 261 -4.85 -32.71 9.34
CA GLN A 261 -4.04 -33.86 9.76
C GLN A 261 -4.87 -34.87 10.58
N GLN A 262 -5.72 -34.40 11.49
CA GLN A 262 -6.61 -35.27 12.27
C GLN A 262 -7.61 -36.02 11.39
N LEU A 263 -8.24 -35.34 10.44
CA LEU A 263 -9.15 -35.98 9.48
C LEU A 263 -8.42 -37.02 8.63
N GLY A 264 -7.23 -36.70 8.12
CA GLY A 264 -6.43 -37.64 7.34
C GLY A 264 -5.98 -38.88 8.13
N ALA A 265 -5.77 -38.76 9.45
CA ALA A 265 -5.47 -39.90 10.31
C ALA A 265 -6.69 -40.81 10.51
N LEU A 266 -7.87 -40.22 10.75
CA LEU A 266 -9.12 -40.96 10.87
C LEU A 266 -9.49 -41.71 9.58
N ASP A 267 -9.30 -41.07 8.42
CA ASP A 267 -9.56 -41.71 7.12
C ASP A 267 -8.63 -42.91 6.85
N GLN A 268 -7.38 -42.86 7.32
CA GLN A 268 -6.42 -43.97 7.22
C GLN A 268 -6.79 -45.13 8.15
N GLU A 269 -7.17 -44.82 9.39
CA GLU A 269 -7.65 -45.83 10.35
C GLU A 269 -8.90 -46.55 9.82
N GLU A 270 -9.86 -45.82 9.24
CA GLU A 270 -11.06 -46.41 8.63
C GLU A 270 -10.71 -47.31 7.43
N GLN A 271 -9.75 -46.92 6.59
CA GLN A 271 -9.29 -47.72 5.45
C GLN A 271 -8.54 -48.99 5.89
N GLU A 272 -7.68 -48.92 6.91
CA GLU A 272 -6.97 -50.08 7.47
C GLU A 272 -7.95 -51.06 8.15
N GLU A 273 -9.00 -50.56 8.82
CA GLU A 273 -10.04 -51.38 9.44
C GLU A 273 -10.91 -52.09 8.39
N LEU A 274 -11.19 -51.44 7.25
CA LEU A 274 -11.87 -52.05 6.10
C LEU A 274 -11.01 -53.08 5.37
N GLU A 275 -9.69 -52.92 5.29
CA GLU A 275 -8.78 -53.93 4.69
C GLU A 275 -8.55 -55.16 5.59
N LEU A 276 -8.50 -55.00 6.92
CA LEU A 276 -8.39 -56.11 7.88
C LEU A 276 -9.72 -56.83 8.14
N GLY A 277 -10.86 -56.20 7.84
CA GLY A 277 -12.20 -56.81 7.89
C GLY A 277 -12.54 -57.73 6.70
N ALA A 278 -11.71 -57.76 5.66
CA ALA A 278 -11.91 -58.56 4.45
C ALA A 278 -11.29 -59.97 4.55
N ALA A 279 -11.55 -60.71 5.62
CA ALA A 279 -11.30 -62.16 5.63
C ALA A 279 -12.44 -62.87 4.85
N PRO A 280 -12.13 -63.82 3.93
CA PRO A 280 -13.17 -64.54 3.20
C PRO A 280 -13.99 -65.37 4.18
N ALA A 281 -15.30 -65.14 4.22
CA ALA A 281 -16.22 -65.89 5.07
C ALA A 281 -16.07 -67.40 4.81
N PRO A 282 -15.92 -68.25 5.86
CA PRO A 282 -15.94 -69.69 5.65
C PRO A 282 -17.36 -70.09 5.24
N ALA A 283 -17.45 -70.85 4.15
CA ALA A 283 -18.71 -71.39 3.65
C ALA A 283 -19.42 -72.18 4.75
N LEU A 284 -20.61 -71.74 5.16
CA LEU A 284 -21.47 -72.49 6.07
C LEU A 284 -22.11 -73.67 5.32
N PRO A 285 -22.16 -74.88 5.92
CA PRO A 285 -22.87 -75.98 5.33
C PRO A 285 -24.37 -75.85 5.57
N ASP A 286 -25.10 -76.14 4.51
CA ASP A 286 -26.55 -76.16 4.36
C ASP A 286 -27.19 -77.17 5.34
N ILE A 287 -28.08 -76.72 6.22
CA ILE A 287 -28.95 -77.61 7.01
C ILE A 287 -30.33 -76.97 7.13
N GLU A 288 -31.25 -77.53 6.35
CA GLU A 288 -32.68 -77.30 6.43
C GLU A 288 -33.28 -77.68 7.81
N ALA A 289 -34.41 -77.03 8.08
CA ALA A 289 -35.52 -77.43 8.96
C ALA A 289 -35.45 -77.04 10.45
N ARG A 290 -36.29 -76.07 10.86
CA ARG A 290 -37.56 -76.30 11.62
C ARG A 290 -38.26 -74.98 12.03
N PRO A 291 -39.55 -75.03 12.44
CA PRO A 291 -40.62 -74.18 11.88
C PRO A 291 -40.96 -72.91 12.67
N ARG A 292 -41.59 -71.96 11.98
CA ARG A 292 -42.29 -70.79 12.57
C ARG A 292 -43.47 -71.21 13.46
N PRO A 293 -43.65 -70.55 14.61
CA PRO A 293 -44.96 -70.35 15.22
C PRO A 293 -45.53 -68.96 14.88
N ASP A 294 -46.84 -68.97 14.63
CA ASP A 294 -47.71 -67.92 14.07
C ASP A 294 -48.12 -66.85 15.13
N PRO A 295 -48.72 -65.72 14.72
CA PRO A 295 -48.96 -64.53 15.53
C PRO A 295 -50.35 -64.52 16.19
N ARG A 296 -50.48 -63.61 17.17
CA ARG A 296 -51.66 -62.84 17.62
C ARG A 296 -51.93 -62.99 19.12
N GLN A 297 -52.03 -61.85 19.80
CA GLN A 297 -53.28 -61.29 20.37
C GLN A 297 -52.87 -60.17 21.35
N ASP A 298 -53.18 -58.91 21.00
CA ASP A 298 -54.29 -58.11 21.56
C ASP A 298 -53.92 -57.41 22.88
N ARG A 299 -54.27 -56.16 23.20
CA ARG A 299 -54.59 -54.89 22.52
C ARG A 299 -54.64 -53.84 23.68
N PRO A 300 -55.14 -52.59 23.56
CA PRO A 300 -54.47 -51.37 24.03
C PRO A 300 -55.19 -50.67 25.20
N ARG A 301 -54.66 -49.53 25.70
CA ARG A 301 -55.50 -48.38 26.07
C ARG A 301 -54.75 -47.05 26.14
N ASP A 302 -55.04 -46.28 25.10
CA ASP A 302 -55.21 -44.82 25.01
C ASP A 302 -55.59 -44.10 26.32
N HIS A 303 -55.09 -42.88 26.53
CA HIS A 303 -55.79 -41.69 27.07
C HIS A 303 -55.00 -40.44 26.63
N GLY A 304 -55.60 -39.66 25.72
CA GLY A 304 -55.11 -38.34 25.33
C GLY A 304 -55.69 -37.19 26.16
N GLU A 305 -55.08 -36.01 26.02
CA GLU A 305 -55.60 -34.63 26.10
C GLU A 305 -54.36 -33.74 25.85
N GLY A 306 -54.27 -32.86 24.87
CA GLY A 306 -55.18 -31.76 24.55
C GLY A 306 -54.55 -30.46 25.06
N GLY A 307 -54.07 -29.56 24.19
CA GLY A 307 -53.64 -28.23 24.62
C GLY A 307 -52.74 -27.46 23.65
N SER A 308 -53.36 -26.64 22.80
CA SER A 308 -52.72 -25.60 21.99
C SER A 308 -52.08 -24.49 22.84
N GLY A 309 -50.98 -23.90 22.37
CA GLY A 309 -50.43 -22.65 22.92
C GLY A 309 -49.38 -21.99 22.02
N SER A 310 -49.84 -21.16 21.08
CA SER A 310 -49.32 -19.82 20.72
C SER A 310 -48.22 -19.25 21.66
N PHE A 311 -47.15 -18.52 21.28
CA PHE A 311 -47.01 -17.34 20.40
C PHE A 311 -45.88 -16.43 20.98
N MET A 312 -45.34 -15.52 20.14
CA MET A 312 -44.32 -14.46 20.37
C MET A 312 -42.87 -14.96 20.50
N GLY A 313 -41.86 -14.36 19.88
CA GLY A 313 -41.76 -13.05 19.23
C GLY A 313 -40.32 -12.56 19.45
N HIS A 314 -39.60 -12.29 18.37
CA HIS A 314 -38.24 -11.76 18.40
C HIS A 314 -38.26 -10.22 18.46
N ALA A 315 -37.39 -9.64 19.31
CA ALA A 315 -36.58 -8.43 19.12
C ALA A 315 -36.32 -7.72 20.47
N PRO A 316 -35.33 -6.80 20.57
CA PRO A 316 -34.35 -6.37 19.55
C PRO A 316 -32.89 -6.76 19.87
#